data_AF-A0A534J0T3-F1
#
_entry.id   AF-A0A534J0T3-F1
#
_cell.length_a   1.000
_cell.length_b   1.000
_cell.length_c   1.000
_cell.angle_alpha   90.00
_cell.angle_beta   90.00
_cell.angle_gamma   90.00
#
_symmetry.space_group_name_H-M   'P 1'
#
loop_
_entity.id
_entity.type
_entity.pdbx_description
1 polymer ?
#
loop_
_entity_poly.entity_id
_entity_poly.type
_entity_poly.pdbx_seq_one_letter_code
_entity_poly.pdbx_strand_id
1 'polypeptide(L)'
;FRFFQWLRGTGLTSLLVSEVYPSALEAGFEEEFLADGVLLLTMERTGEISFQRRIQCVKLRSADHRAEAYTLLFQEGRFEVARAIG
;
A
#
# COMPACT_ATOMS: atom_id res chain seq x y z
N PHE A 1 4.36 -0.35 18.30
CA PHE A 1 5.24 0.82 18.56
C PHE A 1 6.74 0.50 18.61
N ARG A 2 7.23 -0.39 19.51
CA ARG A 2 8.68 -0.64 19.72
C ARG A 2 9.42 -1.12 18.47
N PHE A 3 8.79 -1.98 17.67
CA PHE A 3 9.36 -2.49 16.43
C PHE A 3 9.67 -1.38 15.40
N PHE A 4 8.72 -0.49 15.13
CA PHE A 4 8.91 0.65 14.22
C PHE A 4 9.99 1.63 14.73
N GLN A 5 10.08 1.85 16.04
CA GLN A 5 11.17 2.66 16.60
C GLN A 5 12.53 1.99 16.42
N TRP A 6 12.62 0.69 16.65
CA TRP A 6 13.85 -0.06 16.44
C TRP A 6 14.30 -0.01 14.97
N LEU A 7 13.38 -0.22 14.01
CA LEU A 7 13.68 -0.09 12.58
C LEU A 7 14.23 1.29 12.23
N ARG A 8 13.59 2.36 12.71
CA ARG A 8 14.09 3.73 12.53
C ARG A 8 15.49 3.92 13.12
N GLY A 9 15.76 3.30 14.27
CA GLY A 9 17.08 3.33 14.92
C GLY A 9 18.20 2.66 14.11
N THR A 10 17.87 1.81 13.12
CA THR A 10 18.88 1.21 12.23
C THR A 10 19.44 2.18 11.19
N GLY A 11 18.73 3.29 10.92
CA GLY A 11 19.07 4.21 9.83
C GLY A 11 18.82 3.69 8.42
N LEU A 12 18.23 2.49 8.27
CA LEU A 12 17.91 1.88 6.97
C LEU A 12 16.52 2.30 6.48
N THR A 13 16.31 2.29 5.17
CA THR A 13 14.97 2.33 4.58
C THR A 13 14.36 0.93 4.67
N SER A 14 13.34 0.76 5.51
CA SER A 14 12.65 -0.51 5.69
C SER A 14 11.29 -0.53 4.98
N LEU A 15 10.98 -1.65 4.32
CA LEU A 15 9.66 -1.96 3.78
C LEU A 15 9.06 -3.11 4.60
N LEU A 16 7.82 -2.92 5.07
CA LEU A 16 7.10 -3.93 5.86
C LEU A 16 5.88 -4.38 5.06
N VAL A 17 5.64 -5.69 5.06
CA VAL A 17 4.43 -6.30 4.48
C VAL A 17 3.51 -6.66 5.64
N SER A 18 2.27 -6.19 5.60
CA SER A 18 1.20 -6.59 6.51
C SER A 18 0.00 -7.05 5.69
N GLU A 19 -0.65 -8.10 6.14
CA GLU A 19 -1.90 -8.59 5.56
C GLU A 19 -3.08 -7.93 6.29
N VAL A 20 -3.99 -7.35 5.51
CA VAL A 20 -5.19 -6.70 6.03
C VAL A 20 -6.43 -7.41 5.48
N TYR A 21 -7.33 -7.78 6.39
CA TYR A 21 -8.64 -8.28 6.01
C TYR A 21 -9.50 -7.14 5.44
N PRO A 22 -10.46 -7.43 4.53
CA PRO A 22 -11.29 -6.39 3.93
C PRO A 22 -12.00 -5.48 4.95
N SER A 23 -12.44 -6.04 6.07
CA SER A 23 -13.07 -5.27 7.15
C SER A 23 -12.14 -4.24 7.82
N ALA A 24 -10.83 -4.50 7.83
CA ALA A 24 -9.84 -3.60 8.40
C ALA A 24 -9.57 -2.38 7.49
N LEU A 25 -9.94 -2.44 6.21
CA LEU A 25 -9.79 -1.30 5.30
C LEU A 25 -10.75 -0.15 5.67
N GLU A 26 -11.92 -0.48 6.22
CA GLU A 26 -12.90 0.50 6.68
C GLU A 26 -12.66 0.92 8.13
N ALA A 27 -12.26 -0.03 8.98
CA ALA A 27 -12.06 0.20 10.41
C ALA A 27 -10.70 0.82 10.76
N GLY A 28 -9.73 0.75 9.85
CA GLY A 28 -8.33 1.06 10.11
C GLY A 28 -7.56 -0.11 10.73
N PHE A 29 -6.23 0.00 10.75
CA PHE A 29 -5.31 -1.01 11.29
C PHE A 29 -4.12 -0.36 12.00
N GLU A 30 -3.63 -0.96 13.09
CA GLU A 30 -2.66 -0.30 13.99
C GLU A 30 -1.37 0.17 13.29
N GLU A 31 -0.89 -0.59 12.31
CA GLU A 31 0.31 -0.28 11.55
C GLU A 31 0.18 1.04 10.78
N GLU A 32 -1.04 1.41 10.39
CA GLU A 32 -1.32 2.67 9.72
C GLU A 32 -1.04 3.88 10.62
N PHE A 33 -1.03 3.73 11.94
CA PHE A 33 -0.68 4.83 12.85
C PHE A 33 0.83 4.85 13.13
N LEU A 34 1.45 3.66 13.15
CA LEU A 34 2.85 3.48 13.54
C LEU A 34 3.86 3.74 12.42
N ALA A 35 3.51 3.38 11.18
CA ALA A 35 4.37 3.52 10.01
C ALA A 35 4.56 5.00 9.64
N ASP A 36 5.65 5.33 8.94
CA ASP A 36 5.87 6.68 8.42
C ASP A 36 5.25 6.88 7.04
N GLY A 37 5.07 5.80 6.28
CA GLY A 37 4.28 5.74 5.06
C GLY A 37 3.50 4.43 4.97
N VAL A 38 2.43 4.43 4.17
CA VAL A 38 1.57 3.25 3.92
C VAL A 38 1.25 3.20 2.43
N LEU A 39 1.63 2.09 1.81
CA LEU A 39 1.22 1.71 0.46
C LEU A 39 0.17 0.61 0.60
N LEU A 40 -1.07 0.91 0.24
CA LEU A 40 -2.18 -0.02 0.33
C LEU A 40 -2.32 -0.78 -0.99
N LEU A 41 -2.48 -2.10 -0.90
CA LEU A 41 -2.77 -2.99 -2.02
C LEU A 41 -4.19 -3.52 -1.91
N THR A 42 -4.98 -3.38 -2.96
CA THR A 42 -6.37 -3.89 -3.01
C THR A 42 -6.62 -4.69 -4.29
N MET A 43 -7.63 -5.55 -4.22
CA MET A 43 -8.16 -6.29 -5.38
C MET A 43 -9.52 -5.72 -5.74
N GLU A 44 -9.64 -5.12 -6.91
CA GLU A 44 -10.89 -4.58 -7.42
C GLU A 44 -11.48 -5.50 -8.49
N ARG A 45 -12.74 -5.86 -8.33
CA ARG A 45 -13.47 -6.61 -9.36
C ARG A 45 -13.80 -5.69 -10.53
N THR A 46 -13.37 -6.05 -11.74
CA THR A 46 -13.56 -5.26 -12.98
C THR A 46 -14.46 -5.93 -14.01
N GLY A 47 -14.94 -7.13 -13.70
CA GLY A 47 -15.88 -7.88 -14.52
C GLY A 47 -16.47 -9.04 -13.72
N GLU A 48 -17.13 -9.99 -14.38
CA GLU A 48 -17.77 -11.10 -13.69
C GLU A 48 -16.74 -12.03 -13.00
N ILE A 49 -15.62 -12.28 -13.68
CA ILE A 49 -14.54 -13.15 -13.19
C ILE A 49 -13.19 -12.42 -13.11
N SER A 50 -13.14 -11.14 -13.50
CA SER A 50 -11.91 -10.37 -13.64
C SER A 50 -11.65 -9.50 -12.43
N PHE A 51 -10.40 -9.51 -11.95
CA PHE A 51 -9.92 -8.67 -10.87
C PHE A 51 -8.65 -7.93 -11.30
N GLN A 52 -8.51 -6.70 -10.83
CA GLN A 52 -7.31 -5.89 -11.00
C GLN A 52 -6.69 -5.59 -9.63
N ARG A 53 -5.37 -5.67 -9.55
CA ARG A 53 -4.62 -5.19 -8.39
C ARG A 53 -4.50 -3.68 -8.46
N ARG A 54 -4.76 -3.00 -7.34
CA ARG A 54 -4.46 -1.58 -7.18
C ARG A 54 -3.36 -1.38 -6.15
N ILE A 55 -2.62 -0.29 -6.34
CA ILE A 55 -1.70 0.26 -5.35
C ILE A 55 -2.05 1.73 -5.11
N GLN A 56 -2.10 2.13 -3.84
CA GLN A 56 -2.39 3.50 -3.43
C GLN A 56 -1.43 3.93 -2.32
N CYS A 57 -0.84 5.12 -2.44
CA CYS A 57 -0.14 5.75 -1.33
C CYS A 57 -1.16 6.49 -0.47
N VAL A 58 -1.56 5.91 0.66
CA VAL A 58 -2.57 6.51 1.55
C VAL A 58 -1.94 7.42 2.60
N LYS A 59 -0.63 7.27 2.84
CA LYS A 59 0.12 8.11 3.76
C LYS A 59 1.60 8.11 3.40
N LEU A 60 2.22 9.29 3.46
CA LEU A 60 3.66 9.44 3.45
C LEU A 60 4.03 10.72 4.24
N ARG A 61 4.46 10.56 5.49
CA ARG A 61 4.75 11.72 6.36
C ARG A 61 5.87 12.56 5.76
N SER A 62 5.69 13.89 5.81
CA SER A 62 6.67 14.87 5.36
C SER A 62 7.02 14.81 3.86
N ALA A 63 6.17 14.20 3.04
CA ALA A 63 6.33 14.15 1.59
C ALA A 63 5.00 14.39 0.88
N ASP A 64 5.04 15.14 -0.21
CA ASP A 64 3.91 15.26 -1.13
C ASP A 64 3.74 13.94 -1.90
N HIS A 65 2.50 13.47 -2.01
CA HIS A 65 2.17 12.24 -2.72
C HIS A 65 0.76 12.32 -3.30
N ARG A 66 0.55 11.63 -4.42
CA ARG A 66 -0.78 11.50 -5.01
C ARG A 66 -1.54 10.41 -4.27
N ALA A 67 -2.72 10.76 -3.77
CA ALA A 67 -3.61 9.85 -3.07
C ALA A 67 -4.45 8.96 -4.02
N GLU A 68 -4.31 9.11 -5.35
CA GLU A 68 -5.01 8.29 -6.34
C GLU A 68 -4.53 6.82 -6.29
N ALA A 69 -5.44 5.88 -6.57
CA ALA A 69 -5.10 4.48 -6.78
C ALA A 69 -4.65 4.25 -8.23
N TYR A 70 -3.67 3.37 -8.41
CA TYR A 70 -3.11 3.00 -9.70
C TYR A 70 -3.24 1.49 -9.90
N THR A 71 -3.32 1.04 -11.16
CA THR A 71 -3.22 -0.39 -11.48
C THR A 71 -1.80 -0.87 -11.23
N LEU A 72 -1.66 -1.96 -10.47
CA LEU A 72 -0.40 -2.65 -10.23
C LEU A 72 -0.29 -3.88 -11.14
N LEU A 73 0.60 -3.80 -12.12
CA LEU A 73 0.93 -4.88 -13.03
C LEU A 73 2.15 -5.65 -12.51
N PHE A 74 2.15 -6.96 -12.72
CA PHE A 74 3.35 -7.78 -12.53
C PHE A 74 3.58 -8.58 -13.79
N GLN A 75 4.58 -8.17 -14.57
CA GLN A 75 4.92 -8.74 -15.87
C GLN A 75 6.44 -8.78 -15.99
N GLU A 76 6.97 -9.83 -16.63
CA GLU A 76 8.42 -9.98 -16.86
C GLU A 76 9.29 -9.87 -15.60
N GLY A 77 8.75 -10.31 -14.45
CA GLY A 77 9.44 -10.25 -13.15
C GLY A 77 9.54 -8.85 -12.54
N ARG A 78 8.75 -7.88 -13.02
CA ARG A 78 8.77 -6.48 -12.56
C ARG A 78 7.37 -6.02 -12.17
N PHE A 79 7.33 -5.10 -11.20
CA PHE A 79 6.13 -4.36 -10.87
C PHE A 79 6.08 -3.08 -11.68
N GLU A 80 4.93 -2.82 -12.29
CA GLU A 80 4.66 -1.59 -13.04
C GLU A 80 3.36 -0.96 -12.55
N VAL A 81 3.32 0.37 -12.62
CA VAL A 81 2.19 1.17 -12.14
C VAL A 81 1.62 1.96 -13.31
N ALA A 82 0.34 1.76 -13.60
CA ALA A 82 -0.39 2.49 -14.63
C ALA A 82 -1.55 3.25 -14.00
N ARG A 83 -1.87 4.46 -14.51
CA ARG A 83 -3.09 5.16 -14.10
C ARG A 83 -4.29 4.28 -14.40
N ALA A 84 -5.23 4.22 -13.46
CA ALA A 84 -6.52 3.61 -13.72
C ALA A 84 -7.17 4.36 -14.88
N ILE A 85 -7.39 3.67 -16.00
CA ILE A 85 -8.21 4.19 -17.08
C ILE A 85 -9.65 3.87 -16.67
N GLY A 86 -10.37 4.88 -16.20
CA GLY A 86 -11.82 4.83 -15.99
C GLY A 86 -12.54 5.16 -17.28
#